data_AF-A0A2G3JDS0-F1
#
_entry.id   AF-A0A2G3JDS0-F1
#
_cell.length_a   1.000
_cell.length_b   1.000
_cell.length_c   1.000
_cell.angle_alpha   90.00
_cell.angle_beta   90.00
_cell.angle_gamma   90.00
#
_symmetry.space_group_name_H-M   'P 1'
#
loop_
_entity.id
_entity.type
_entity.pdbx_description
1 polymer ?
#
loop_
_entity_poly.entity_id
_entity_poly.type
_entity_poly.pdbx_seq_one_letter_code
_entity_poly.pdbx_strand_id
1 'polypeptide(L)'
;MVAVLTSPPLPVPARYKGDAARVEERSGAPNGAGIRFETQNNEAAVPLPLAMAYRSFQQGDYRAAEEGYRRMLQQDARNRDALLGMAALAMKRGAGAEAAQFYRQILSLYPRDEVAQSALYSLTPANESSEAGLRQLSAQQADAAFALANLYAGQNRWSEAQGAYFQALSLDAGNADYAFNLAISLEHLQENKSAARYYRQALAGKGTFDRAIAEARLKALEPQ
;
A
#
# COMPACT_ATOMS: atom_id res chain seq x y z
N MET A 1 18.19 -38.52 -1.30
CA MET A 1 16.73 -38.33 -1.36
C MET A 1 16.42 -36.97 -0.76
N VAL A 2 15.98 -36.01 -1.57
CA VAL A 2 15.62 -34.65 -1.11
C VAL A 2 14.09 -34.56 -1.12
N ALA A 3 13.51 -34.32 0.06
CA ALA A 3 12.08 -34.18 0.25
C ALA A 3 11.62 -32.77 -0.14
N VAL A 4 10.70 -32.69 -1.11
CA VAL A 4 10.03 -31.45 -1.51
C VAL A 4 8.90 -31.20 -0.52
N LEU A 5 9.01 -30.12 0.27
CA LEU A 5 7.96 -29.68 1.19
C LEU A 5 6.98 -28.77 0.43
N THR A 6 5.78 -29.29 0.21
CA THR A 6 4.63 -28.61 -0.38
C THR A 6 3.98 -27.69 0.65
N SER A 7 3.79 -26.41 0.32
CA SER A 7 3.12 -25.42 1.18
C SER A 7 1.61 -25.69 1.32
N PRO A 8 0.98 -25.37 2.46
CA PRO A 8 -0.44 -25.61 2.72
C PRO A 8 -1.37 -24.62 1.99
N PRO A 9 -2.64 -24.99 1.73
CA PRO A 9 -3.60 -24.17 1.00
C PRO A 9 -4.11 -22.98 1.83
N LEU A 10 -4.36 -21.85 1.15
CA LEU A 10 -4.88 -20.60 1.73
C LEU A 10 -6.37 -20.71 2.14
N PRO A 11 -6.82 -19.94 3.16
CA PRO A 11 -8.18 -19.99 3.69
C PRO A 11 -9.20 -19.34 2.75
N VAL A 12 -10.38 -19.94 2.65
CA VAL A 12 -11.53 -19.45 1.86
C VAL A 12 -12.40 -18.56 2.75
N PRO A 13 -12.65 -17.28 2.42
CA PRO A 13 -13.55 -16.44 3.21
C PRO A 13 -15.04 -16.79 2.98
N ALA A 14 -15.82 -16.62 4.05
CA ALA A 14 -17.16 -17.15 4.26
C ALA A 14 -18.24 -16.63 3.29
N ARG A 15 -19.11 -17.54 2.84
CA ARG A 15 -20.37 -17.22 2.14
C ARG A 15 -21.38 -16.66 3.13
N TYR A 16 -21.92 -15.47 2.87
CA TYR A 16 -23.22 -15.05 3.41
C TYR A 16 -24.25 -14.97 2.30
N LYS A 17 -25.46 -15.48 2.61
CA LYS A 17 -26.56 -15.80 1.69
C LYS A 17 -27.30 -14.55 1.19
N GLY A 18 -27.72 -14.61 -0.08
CA GLY A 18 -28.73 -13.76 -0.70
C GLY A 18 -29.21 -14.40 -2.01
N ASP A 19 -30.31 -15.13 -1.90
CA ASP A 19 -31.24 -15.71 -2.87
C ASP A 19 -30.90 -15.81 -4.38
N ALA A 20 -30.61 -17.05 -4.76
CA ALA A 20 -31.13 -17.84 -5.89
C ALA A 20 -31.45 -17.14 -7.24
N ALA A 21 -30.57 -17.39 -8.21
CA ALA A 21 -30.98 -17.94 -9.50
C ALA A 21 -29.96 -19.00 -9.97
N ARG A 22 -30.45 -20.23 -10.10
CA ARG A 22 -29.74 -21.46 -10.44
C ARG A 22 -29.43 -21.49 -11.93
N VAL A 23 -28.17 -21.71 -12.31
CA VAL A 23 -27.82 -22.46 -13.52
C VAL A 23 -26.66 -23.39 -13.19
N GLU A 24 -26.85 -24.66 -13.56
CA GLU A 24 -26.03 -25.82 -13.22
C GLU A 24 -24.70 -25.91 -13.99
N GLU A 25 -23.84 -26.74 -13.42
CA GLU A 25 -22.48 -27.15 -13.77
C GLU A 25 -22.23 -27.53 -15.24
N ARG A 26 -20.97 -27.34 -15.71
CA ARG A 26 -20.02 -28.48 -15.85
C ARG A 26 -18.58 -28.10 -16.24
N SER A 27 -17.67 -28.58 -15.37
CA SER A 27 -16.38 -29.25 -15.62
C SER A 27 -15.15 -28.51 -16.20
N GLY A 28 -14.05 -28.53 -15.42
CA GLY A 28 -12.66 -28.43 -15.90
C GLY A 28 -11.71 -27.73 -14.90
N ALA A 29 -10.82 -28.49 -14.25
CA ALA A 29 -9.96 -28.07 -13.12
C ALA A 29 -8.64 -27.33 -13.56
N PRO A 30 -7.61 -27.14 -12.69
CA PRO A 30 -7.38 -25.95 -11.85
C PRO A 30 -6.01 -25.27 -12.09
N ASN A 31 -5.75 -24.17 -11.35
CA ASN A 31 -4.48 -23.44 -11.17
C ASN A 31 -4.07 -22.42 -12.26
N GLY A 32 -4.47 -21.18 -12.04
CA GLY A 32 -3.80 -19.98 -12.55
C GLY A 32 -3.79 -18.91 -11.47
N ALA A 33 -2.65 -18.27 -11.26
CA ALA A 33 -2.54 -17.08 -10.42
C ALA A 33 -3.44 -15.98 -10.99
N GLY A 34 -4.69 -15.95 -10.52
CA GLY A 34 -5.73 -15.08 -11.04
C GLY A 34 -5.61 -13.69 -10.45
N ILE A 35 -5.00 -12.78 -11.20
CA ILE A 35 -5.26 -11.35 -11.01
C ILE A 35 -6.71 -11.13 -11.47
N ARG A 36 -7.59 -10.74 -10.55
CA ARG A 36 -9.00 -10.44 -10.84
C ARG A 36 -9.19 -8.92 -10.76
N PHE A 37 -9.66 -8.33 -11.86
CA PHE A 37 -9.97 -6.91 -11.94
C PHE A 37 -11.44 -6.67 -11.56
N GLU A 38 -11.69 -5.66 -10.71
CA GLU A 38 -13.04 -5.16 -10.45
C GLU A 38 -13.55 -4.41 -11.69
N THR A 39 -14.46 -5.06 -12.40
CA THR A 39 -15.29 -4.40 -13.41
C THR A 39 -16.54 -3.89 -12.72
N GLN A 40 -16.43 -2.77 -12.00
CA GLN A 40 -17.60 -1.97 -11.65
C GLN A 40 -17.59 -0.69 -12.47
N ASN A 41 -18.49 -0.67 -13.46
CA ASN A 41 -19.02 0.51 -14.15
C ASN A 41 -18.03 1.34 -14.98
N ASN A 42 -17.55 0.77 -16.09
CA ASN A 42 -17.64 1.44 -17.40
C ASN A 42 -17.39 0.40 -18.51
N GLU A 43 -18.28 0.30 -19.49
CA GLU A 43 -18.02 -0.40 -20.74
C GLU A 43 -16.93 0.34 -21.52
N ALA A 44 -15.67 0.03 -21.22
CA ALA A 44 -14.56 0.28 -22.14
C ALA A 44 -13.87 -1.07 -22.29
N ALA A 45 -13.98 -1.66 -23.48
CA ALA A 45 -13.19 -2.82 -23.85
C ALA A 45 -11.74 -2.57 -23.42
N VAL A 46 -11.15 -3.51 -22.66
CA VAL A 46 -9.72 -3.46 -22.31
C VAL A 46 -8.97 -3.04 -23.58
N PRO A 47 -8.25 -1.90 -23.59
CA PRO A 47 -7.63 -1.41 -24.80
C PRO A 47 -6.86 -2.56 -25.45
N LEU A 48 -7.17 -2.85 -26.72
CA LEU A 48 -6.60 -4.00 -27.43
C LEU A 48 -5.07 -4.13 -27.23
N PRO A 49 -4.29 -3.03 -27.22
CA PRO A 49 -2.85 -3.09 -26.91
C PRO A 49 -2.53 -3.62 -25.51
N LEU A 50 -3.31 -3.28 -24.48
CA LEU A 50 -3.13 -3.77 -23.11
C LEU A 50 -3.48 -5.25 -23.00
N ALA A 51 -4.57 -5.69 -23.63
CA ALA A 51 -4.96 -7.10 -23.67
C ALA A 51 -3.90 -7.96 -24.41
N MET A 52 -3.31 -7.43 -25.48
CA MET A 52 -2.22 -8.09 -26.21
C MET A 52 -0.94 -8.16 -25.38
N ALA A 53 -0.52 -7.04 -24.75
CA ALA A 53 0.65 -7.01 -23.88
C ALA A 53 0.53 -8.03 -22.73
N TYR A 54 -0.66 -8.10 -22.14
CA TYR A 54 -0.97 -9.09 -21.10
C TYR A 54 -0.89 -10.52 -21.63
N ARG A 55 -1.42 -10.79 -22.82
CA ARG A 55 -1.32 -12.12 -23.44
C ARG A 55 0.12 -12.53 -23.71
N SER A 56 0.94 -11.61 -24.25
CA SER A 56 2.37 -11.85 -24.45
C SER A 56 3.09 -12.14 -23.13
N PHE A 57 2.74 -11.43 -22.05
CA PHE A 57 3.28 -11.71 -20.72
C PHE A 57 2.95 -13.13 -20.25
N GLN A 58 1.68 -13.55 -20.41
CA GLN A 58 1.24 -14.91 -20.03
C GLN A 58 1.92 -16.01 -20.86
N GLN A 59 2.28 -15.71 -22.10
CA GLN A 59 3.02 -16.62 -22.99
C GLN A 59 4.52 -16.64 -22.74
N GLY A 60 5.03 -15.80 -21.83
CA GLY A 60 6.46 -15.67 -21.54
C GLY A 60 7.23 -14.81 -22.55
N ASP A 61 6.55 -14.19 -23.53
CA ASP A 61 7.16 -13.21 -24.43
C ASP A 61 7.23 -11.84 -23.72
N TYR A 62 8.18 -11.75 -22.79
CA TYR A 62 8.39 -10.57 -21.96
C TYR A 62 8.85 -9.36 -22.75
N ARG A 63 9.44 -9.56 -23.94
CA ARG A 63 9.87 -8.47 -24.81
C ARG A 63 8.67 -7.83 -25.49
N ALA A 64 7.79 -8.63 -26.11
CA ALA A 64 6.58 -8.11 -26.73
C ALA A 64 5.63 -7.49 -25.69
N ALA A 65 5.55 -8.08 -24.49
CA ALA A 65 4.79 -7.51 -23.38
C ALA A 65 5.31 -6.12 -22.96
N GLU A 66 6.63 -5.98 -22.79
CA GLU A 66 7.24 -4.70 -22.42
C GLU A 66 6.99 -3.62 -23.48
N GLU A 67 7.16 -3.95 -24.76
CA GLU A 67 6.89 -3.02 -25.86
C GLU A 67 5.42 -2.57 -25.86
N GLY A 68 4.49 -3.49 -25.60
CA GLY A 68 3.06 -3.20 -25.49
C GLY A 68 2.73 -2.27 -24.32
N TYR A 69 3.24 -2.56 -23.12
CA TYR A 69 3.01 -1.71 -21.94
C TYR A 69 3.67 -0.32 -22.09
N ARG A 70 4.89 -0.24 -22.66
CA ARG A 70 5.52 1.07 -22.95
C ARG A 70 4.71 1.91 -23.91
N ARG A 71 4.18 1.32 -25.00
CA ARG A 71 3.30 2.06 -25.92
C ARG A 71 2.07 2.59 -25.20
N MET A 72 1.54 1.86 -24.22
CA MET A 72 0.45 2.36 -23.40
C MET A 72 0.85 3.54 -22.52
N LEU A 73 2.02 3.45 -21.87
CA LEU A 73 2.55 4.56 -21.06
C LEU A 73 2.95 5.79 -21.88
N GLN A 74 3.28 5.62 -23.16
CA GLN A 74 3.51 6.73 -24.08
C GLN A 74 2.21 7.49 -24.41
N GLN A 75 1.08 6.80 -24.47
CA GLN A 75 -0.23 7.40 -24.71
C GLN A 75 -0.84 7.97 -23.43
N ASP A 76 -0.69 7.25 -22.33
CA ASP A 76 -1.14 7.66 -21.00
C ASP A 76 -0.10 7.24 -19.96
N ALA A 77 0.74 8.19 -19.54
CA ALA A 77 1.79 7.98 -18.54
C ALA A 77 1.25 7.63 -17.15
N ARG A 78 -0.06 7.82 -16.92
CA ARG A 78 -0.74 7.51 -15.66
C ARG A 78 -1.52 6.20 -15.73
N ASN A 79 -1.47 5.47 -16.85
CA ASN A 79 -2.21 4.24 -17.04
C ASN A 79 -1.78 3.19 -16.00
N ARG A 80 -2.65 2.97 -15.02
CA ARG A 80 -2.43 2.09 -13.88
C ARG A 80 -2.06 0.67 -14.31
N ASP A 81 -2.79 0.10 -15.25
CA ASP A 81 -2.60 -1.30 -15.66
C ASP A 81 -1.30 -1.51 -16.44
N ALA A 82 -0.88 -0.53 -17.24
CA ALA A 82 0.41 -0.55 -17.89
C ALA A 82 1.57 -0.40 -16.89
N LEU A 83 1.43 0.45 -15.86
CA LEU A 83 2.41 0.55 -14.77
C LEU A 83 2.52 -0.78 -13.99
N LEU A 84 1.39 -1.44 -13.69
CA LEU A 84 1.37 -2.76 -13.08
C LEU A 84 2.04 -3.82 -13.98
N GLY A 85 1.79 -3.75 -15.30
CA GLY A 85 2.44 -4.60 -16.28
C GLY A 85 3.96 -4.46 -16.30
N MET A 86 4.46 -3.22 -16.24
CA MET A 86 5.90 -2.92 -16.13
C MET A 86 6.48 -3.43 -14.81
N ALA A 87 5.78 -3.23 -13.68
CA ALA A 87 6.19 -3.75 -12.38
C ALA A 87 6.28 -5.29 -12.39
N ALA A 88 5.30 -5.97 -13.00
CA ALA A 88 5.29 -7.43 -13.13
C ALA A 88 6.46 -7.96 -14.00
N LEU A 89 6.82 -7.25 -15.07
CA LEU A 89 8.00 -7.57 -15.89
C LEU A 89 9.30 -7.41 -15.11
N ALA A 90 9.44 -6.33 -14.34
CA ALA A 90 10.60 -6.12 -13.47
C ALA A 90 10.70 -7.24 -12.41
N MET A 91 9.58 -7.63 -11.80
CA MET A 91 9.52 -8.79 -10.88
C MET A 91 9.99 -10.08 -11.54
N LYS A 92 9.56 -10.36 -12.78
CA LYS A 92 10.00 -11.56 -13.53
C LYS A 92 11.49 -11.57 -13.84
N ARG A 93 12.11 -10.40 -13.96
CA ARG A 93 13.56 -10.25 -14.16
C ARG A 93 14.36 -10.30 -12.87
N GLY A 94 13.70 -10.40 -11.71
CA GLY A 94 14.34 -10.29 -10.40
C GLY A 94 14.74 -8.85 -10.03
N ALA A 95 14.29 -7.85 -10.79
CA ALA A 95 14.59 -6.44 -10.56
C ALA A 95 13.61 -5.83 -9.55
N GLY A 96 13.67 -6.30 -8.29
CA GLY A 96 12.74 -5.87 -7.24
C GLY A 96 12.77 -4.36 -6.95
N ALA A 97 13.94 -3.73 -7.03
CA ALA A 97 14.08 -2.28 -6.84
C ALA A 97 13.37 -1.47 -7.95
N GLU A 98 13.44 -1.93 -9.20
CA GLU A 98 12.74 -1.33 -10.34
C GLU A 98 11.23 -1.53 -10.21
N ALA A 99 10.78 -2.74 -9.83
CA ALA A 99 9.37 -3.01 -9.56
C ALA A 99 8.81 -2.08 -8.47
N ALA A 100 9.57 -1.87 -7.38
CA ALA A 100 9.21 -0.96 -6.30
C ALA A 100 9.06 0.50 -6.76
N GLN A 101 9.80 0.95 -7.78
CA GLN A 101 9.62 2.29 -8.36
C GLN A 101 8.27 2.42 -9.07
N PHE A 102 7.89 1.44 -9.89
CA PHE A 102 6.58 1.41 -10.55
C PHE A 102 5.43 1.36 -9.54
N TYR A 103 5.53 0.53 -8.49
CA TYR A 103 4.50 0.49 -7.45
C TYR A 103 4.40 1.82 -6.67
N ARG A 104 5.53 2.49 -6.37
CA ARG A 104 5.50 3.83 -5.76
C ARG A 104 4.86 4.87 -6.68
N GLN A 105 5.12 4.80 -7.98
CA GLN A 105 4.46 5.66 -8.97
C GLN A 105 2.96 5.40 -9.03
N ILE A 106 2.52 4.15 -8.92
CA ILE A 106 1.09 3.83 -8.81
C ILE A 106 0.50 4.46 -7.55
N LEU A 107 1.15 4.33 -6.40
CA LEU A 107 0.65 4.90 -5.13
C LEU A 107 0.66 6.43 -5.10
N SER A 108 1.55 7.11 -5.82
CA SER A 108 1.49 8.56 -5.92
C SER A 108 0.29 9.05 -6.74
N LEU A 109 -0.18 8.25 -7.70
CA LEU A 109 -1.34 8.54 -8.55
C LEU A 109 -2.66 8.01 -7.95
N TYR A 110 -2.59 6.87 -7.27
CA TYR A 110 -3.69 6.09 -6.71
C TYR A 110 -3.32 5.64 -5.29
N PRO A 111 -3.43 6.53 -4.28
CA PRO A 111 -2.93 6.26 -2.93
C PRO A 111 -3.55 5.04 -2.22
N ARG A 112 -4.73 4.59 -2.66
CA ARG A 112 -5.47 3.44 -2.11
C ARG A 112 -5.36 2.17 -2.96
N ASP A 113 -4.36 2.10 -3.83
CA ASP A 113 -4.15 0.93 -4.67
C ASP A 113 -3.65 -0.27 -3.85
N GLU A 114 -4.54 -1.19 -3.53
CA GLU A 114 -4.25 -2.35 -2.69
C GLU A 114 -3.17 -3.26 -3.30
N VAL A 115 -3.13 -3.38 -4.63
CA VAL A 115 -2.14 -4.22 -5.33
C VAL A 115 -0.76 -3.63 -5.18
N ALA A 116 -0.60 -2.33 -5.42
CA ALA A 116 0.69 -1.65 -5.29
C ALA A 116 1.15 -1.59 -3.83
N GLN A 117 0.24 -1.38 -2.87
CA GLN A 117 0.55 -1.43 -1.44
C GLN A 117 1.06 -2.82 -1.02
N SER A 118 0.31 -3.87 -1.35
CA SER A 118 0.69 -5.26 -1.00
C SER A 118 2.00 -5.68 -1.65
N ALA A 119 2.24 -5.25 -2.91
CA ALA A 119 3.45 -5.60 -3.63
C ALA A 119 4.68 -4.89 -3.05
N LEU A 120 4.57 -3.61 -2.69
CA LEU A 120 5.66 -2.89 -2.02
C LEU A 120 5.98 -3.48 -0.66
N TYR A 121 4.97 -3.83 0.12
CA TYR A 121 5.18 -4.52 1.40
C TYR A 121 5.96 -5.83 1.20
N SER A 122 5.56 -6.64 0.22
CA SER A 122 6.23 -7.91 -0.10
C SER A 122 7.66 -7.74 -0.63
N LEU A 123 7.95 -6.61 -1.27
CA LEU A 123 9.26 -6.26 -1.80
C LEU A 123 10.17 -5.60 -0.78
N THR A 124 9.62 -5.13 0.34
CA THR A 124 10.41 -4.55 1.40
C THR A 124 11.17 -5.66 2.09
N PRO A 125 12.51 -5.61 2.16
CA PRO A 125 13.28 -6.66 2.82
C PRO A 125 12.77 -6.88 4.25
N ALA A 126 12.69 -8.14 4.68
CA ALA A 126 12.21 -8.48 6.02
C ALA A 126 13.00 -7.75 7.12
N ASN A 127 14.30 -7.51 6.89
CA ASN A 127 15.12 -6.71 7.78
C ASN A 127 14.65 -5.25 7.81
N GLU A 128 14.41 -4.62 6.67
CA GLU A 128 13.93 -3.23 6.59
C GLU A 128 12.52 -3.05 7.16
N SER A 129 11.67 -4.09 7.13
CA SER A 129 10.34 -4.09 7.76
C SER A 129 10.35 -4.50 9.24
N SER A 130 11.45 -5.10 9.71
CA SER A 130 11.59 -5.48 11.13
C SER A 130 11.81 -4.24 12.00
N GLU A 131 11.46 -4.33 13.28
CA GLU A 131 11.75 -3.24 14.24
C GLU A 131 13.24 -2.83 14.21
N ALA A 132 14.15 -3.80 14.10
CA ALA A 132 15.59 -3.54 14.09
C ALA A 132 16.05 -2.79 12.83
N GLY A 133 15.58 -3.19 11.64
CA GLY A 133 15.93 -2.46 10.42
C GLY A 133 15.20 -1.13 10.29
N LEU A 134 13.94 -1.03 10.71
CA LEU A 134 13.24 0.24 10.81
C LEU A 134 13.97 1.21 11.74
N ARG A 135 14.47 0.74 12.90
CA ARG A 135 15.33 1.54 13.78
C ARG A 135 16.59 2.05 13.06
N GLN A 136 17.28 1.19 12.32
CA GLN A 136 18.49 1.57 11.58
C GLN A 136 18.20 2.64 10.50
N LEU A 137 17.07 2.52 9.80
CA LEU A 137 16.70 3.43 8.71
C LEU A 137 16.07 4.75 9.19
N SER A 138 15.38 4.71 10.34
CA SER A 138 14.59 5.84 10.87
C SER A 138 15.40 7.12 11.04
N ALA A 139 16.71 7.02 11.31
CA ALA A 139 17.59 8.18 11.51
C ALA A 139 17.69 9.11 10.29
N GLN A 140 17.39 8.59 9.10
CA GLN A 140 17.60 9.31 7.82
C GLN A 140 16.34 9.35 6.95
N GLN A 141 15.35 8.53 7.24
CA GLN A 141 14.17 8.36 6.38
C GLN A 141 12.89 8.58 7.19
N ALA A 142 12.14 9.64 6.82
CA ALA A 142 10.88 9.97 7.47
C ALA A 142 9.88 8.81 7.39
N ASP A 143 9.77 8.16 6.23
CA ASP A 143 8.88 7.01 6.02
C ASP A 143 9.23 5.81 6.91
N ALA A 144 10.53 5.56 7.12
CA ALA A 144 10.98 4.48 8.01
C ALA A 144 10.72 4.82 9.49
N ALA A 145 10.91 6.08 9.89
CA ALA A 145 10.55 6.56 11.23
C ALA A 145 9.04 6.47 11.46
N PHE A 146 8.22 6.80 10.45
CA PHE A 146 6.77 6.68 10.50
C PHE A 146 6.31 5.23 10.59
N ALA A 147 6.89 4.33 9.78
CA ALA A 147 6.61 2.89 9.86
C ALA A 147 7.00 2.30 11.21
N LEU A 148 8.15 2.70 11.79
CA LEU A 148 8.56 2.32 13.14
C LEU A 148 7.55 2.79 14.20
N ALA A 149 7.07 4.03 14.07
CA ALA A 149 6.08 4.60 14.97
C ALA A 149 4.74 3.85 14.90
N ASN A 150 4.27 3.52 13.69
CA ASN A 150 3.06 2.72 13.48
C ASN A 150 3.21 1.31 14.09
N LEU A 151 4.38 0.69 13.95
CA LEU A 151 4.69 -0.59 14.58
C LEU A 151 4.60 -0.50 16.11
N TYR A 152 5.15 0.55 16.71
CA TYR A 152 5.03 0.80 18.16
C TYR A 152 3.60 1.07 18.60
N ALA A 153 2.86 1.91 17.87
CA ALA A 153 1.46 2.21 18.16
C ALA A 153 0.59 0.94 18.10
N GLY A 154 0.78 0.10 17.08
CA GLY A 154 0.09 -1.20 16.97
C GLY A 154 0.39 -2.17 18.12
N GLN A 155 1.52 -1.98 18.81
CA GLN A 155 1.92 -2.73 20.01
C GLN A 155 1.56 -2.02 21.33
N ASN A 156 0.84 -0.90 21.28
CA ASN A 156 0.53 -0.03 22.42
C ASN A 156 1.76 0.57 23.13
N ARG A 157 2.91 0.63 22.44
CA ARG A 157 4.16 1.23 22.94
C ARG A 157 4.17 2.75 22.67
N TRP A 158 3.22 3.45 23.29
CA TRP A 158 2.89 4.84 22.96
C TRP A 158 4.04 5.85 23.18
N SER A 159 4.88 5.63 24.19
CA SER A 159 6.07 6.46 24.45
C SER A 159 7.10 6.34 23.30
N GLU A 160 7.31 5.13 22.80
CA GLU A 160 8.23 4.87 21.69
C GLU A 160 7.64 5.34 20.36
N ALA A 161 6.34 5.17 20.17
CA ALA A 161 5.60 5.71 19.03
C ALA A 161 5.71 7.24 18.98
N GLN A 162 5.54 7.93 20.11
CA GLN A 162 5.68 9.38 20.23
C GLN A 162 7.07 9.85 19.78
N GLY A 163 8.15 9.18 20.23
CA GLY A 163 9.51 9.48 19.79
C GLY A 163 9.71 9.28 18.27
N ALA A 164 9.21 8.17 17.72
CA ALA A 164 9.37 7.85 16.31
C ALA A 164 8.52 8.75 15.38
N TYR A 165 7.29 9.11 15.76
CA TYR A 165 6.49 10.09 15.00
C TYR A 165 7.11 11.49 15.04
N PHE A 166 7.66 11.90 16.18
CA PHE A 166 8.38 13.16 16.28
C PHE A 166 9.61 13.19 15.37
N GLN A 167 10.33 12.08 15.29
CA GLN A 167 11.46 11.92 14.38
C GLN A 167 11.03 12.01 12.91
N ALA A 168 9.95 11.32 12.52
CA ALA A 168 9.39 11.41 11.16
C ALA A 168 9.04 12.87 10.79
N LEU A 169 8.35 13.57 11.70
CA LEU A 169 7.99 14.98 11.54
C LEU A 169 9.21 15.92 11.47
N SER A 170 10.30 15.57 12.16
CA SER A 170 11.54 16.35 12.13
C SER A 170 12.31 16.18 10.82
N LEU A 171 12.23 15.00 10.20
CA LEU A 171 12.86 14.70 8.91
C LEU A 171 12.07 15.26 7.73
N ASP A 172 10.74 15.26 7.82
CA ASP A 172 9.85 15.89 6.85
C ASP A 172 8.70 16.62 7.56
N ALA A 173 8.88 17.92 7.72
CA ALA A 173 7.89 18.81 8.33
C ALA A 173 6.69 19.12 7.41
N GLY A 174 6.74 18.70 6.14
CA GLY A 174 5.71 18.97 5.14
C GLY A 174 4.51 18.02 5.22
N ASN A 175 4.69 16.84 5.82
CA ASN A 175 3.64 15.83 5.93
C ASN A 175 2.83 15.98 7.23
N ALA A 176 1.58 16.42 7.10
CA ALA A 176 0.71 16.63 8.25
C ALA A 176 0.23 15.35 8.94
N ASP A 177 0.34 14.18 8.29
CA ASP A 177 -0.02 12.88 8.87
C ASP A 177 0.89 12.55 10.07
N TYR A 178 2.16 12.99 10.05
CA TYR A 178 3.09 12.75 11.16
C TYR A 178 2.68 13.54 12.41
N ALA A 179 2.26 14.80 12.24
CA ALA A 179 1.76 15.62 13.34
C ALA A 179 0.45 15.06 13.91
N PHE A 180 -0.45 14.57 13.06
CA PHE A 180 -1.70 13.95 13.50
C PHE A 180 -1.46 12.70 14.36
N ASN A 181 -0.61 11.78 13.88
CA ASN A 181 -0.32 10.54 14.61
C ASN A 181 0.53 10.77 15.87
N LEU A 182 1.39 11.80 15.88
CA LEU A 182 2.05 12.28 17.09
C LEU A 182 1.04 12.77 18.13
N ALA A 183 0.02 13.53 17.71
CA ALA A 183 -1.03 13.99 18.61
C ALA A 183 -1.82 12.84 19.24
N ILE A 184 -2.17 11.81 18.45
CA ILE A 184 -2.81 10.59 18.96
C ILE A 184 -1.94 9.91 20.01
N SER A 185 -0.64 9.75 19.73
CA SER A 185 0.29 9.11 20.67
C SER A 185 0.38 9.89 21.98
N LEU A 186 0.34 11.23 21.92
CA LEU A 186 0.34 12.10 23.09
C LEU A 186 -0.97 12.02 23.89
N GLU A 187 -2.13 11.85 23.25
CA GLU A 187 -3.39 11.58 23.98
C GLU A 187 -3.32 10.26 24.76
N HIS A 188 -2.77 9.20 24.16
CA HIS A 188 -2.57 7.92 24.85
C HIS A 188 -1.63 8.04 26.06
N LEU A 189 -0.72 9.01 26.03
CA LEU A 189 0.19 9.36 27.14
C LEU A 189 -0.40 10.40 28.10
N GLN A 190 -1.64 10.84 27.89
CA GLN A 190 -2.33 11.89 28.65
C GLN A 190 -1.66 13.27 28.59
N GLU A 191 -0.83 13.51 27.57
CA GLU A 191 -0.19 14.80 27.30
C GLU A 191 -1.11 15.74 26.49
N ASN A 192 -2.30 16.01 27.02
CA ASN A 192 -3.39 16.66 26.29
C ASN A 192 -3.03 18.03 25.71
N LYS A 193 -2.21 18.83 26.42
CA LYS A 193 -1.74 20.14 25.92
C LYS A 193 -0.84 20.00 24.70
N SER A 194 0.07 19.03 24.73
CA SER A 194 0.97 18.72 23.60
C SER A 194 0.16 18.15 22.43
N ALA A 195 -0.77 17.24 22.70
CA ALA A 195 -1.67 16.68 21.69
C ALA A 195 -2.46 17.76 20.95
N ALA A 196 -3.09 18.70 21.67
CA ALA A 196 -3.84 19.80 21.08
C ALA A 196 -2.97 20.67 20.14
N ARG A 197 -1.71 20.94 20.53
CA ARG A 197 -0.76 21.66 19.68
C ARG A 197 -0.49 20.93 18.37
N TYR A 198 -0.26 19.62 18.42
CA TYR A 198 0.04 18.83 17.21
C TYR A 198 -1.20 18.57 16.34
N TYR A 199 -2.41 18.49 16.92
CA TYR A 199 -3.65 18.51 16.13
C TYR A 199 -3.81 19.82 15.35
N ARG A 200 -3.54 20.97 15.98
CA ARG A 200 -3.53 22.26 15.28
C ARG A 200 -2.51 22.30 14.15
N GLN A 201 -1.31 21.78 14.39
CA GLN A 201 -0.28 21.69 13.36
C GLN A 201 -0.72 20.79 12.19
N ALA A 202 -1.28 19.62 12.48
CA ALA A 202 -1.81 18.72 11.45
C ALA A 202 -2.90 19.42 10.61
N LEU A 203 -3.85 20.09 11.26
CA LEU A 203 -4.94 20.79 10.59
C LEU A 203 -4.48 21.97 9.72
N ALA A 204 -3.33 22.58 10.04
CA ALA A 204 -2.71 23.63 9.22
C ALA A 204 -2.01 23.10 7.96
N GLY A 205 -1.68 21.82 7.89
CA GLY A 205 -0.95 21.20 6.79
C GLY A 205 -1.83 20.39 5.82
N LYS A 206 -1.18 19.84 4.79
CA LYS A 206 -1.78 18.86 3.87
C LYS A 206 -1.38 17.45 4.33
N GLY A 207 -2.37 16.60 4.57
CA GLY A 207 -2.21 15.20 4.97
C GLY A 207 -3.39 14.37 4.49
N THR A 208 -3.32 13.07 4.71
CA THR A 208 -4.34 12.09 4.35
C THR A 208 -5.25 11.71 5.53
N PHE A 209 -4.92 12.15 6.75
CA PHE A 209 -5.72 11.96 7.96
C PHE A 209 -7.13 12.54 7.84
N ASP A 210 -8.07 11.95 8.59
CA ASP A 210 -9.43 12.47 8.68
C ASP A 210 -9.45 13.77 9.49
N ARG A 211 -9.63 14.89 8.79
CA ARG A 211 -9.67 16.23 9.39
C ARG A 211 -10.81 16.39 10.39
N ALA A 212 -11.96 15.76 10.17
CA ALA A 212 -13.08 15.84 11.09
C ALA A 212 -12.77 15.15 12.43
N ILE A 213 -12.02 14.03 12.39
CA ILE A 213 -11.52 13.38 13.61
C ILE A 213 -10.55 14.30 14.35
N ALA A 214 -9.58 14.91 13.65
CA ALA A 214 -8.62 15.83 14.27
C ALA A 214 -9.30 17.04 14.93
N GLU A 215 -10.29 17.64 14.26
CA GLU A 215 -11.08 18.77 14.80
C GLU A 215 -11.88 18.37 16.04
N ALA A 216 -12.55 17.21 16.01
CA ALA A 216 -13.31 16.70 17.14
C ALA A 216 -12.41 16.42 18.36
N ARG A 217 -11.23 15.83 18.12
CA ARG A 217 -10.23 15.58 19.17
C ARG A 217 -9.69 16.87 19.76
N LEU A 218 -9.31 17.83 18.92
CA LEU A 218 -8.84 19.14 19.37
C LEU A 218 -9.88 19.83 20.26
N LYS A 219 -11.16 19.83 19.85
CA LYS A 219 -12.26 20.39 20.64
C LYS A 219 -12.44 19.70 21.99
N ALA A 220 -12.27 18.38 22.05
CA ALA A 220 -12.38 17.62 23.29
C ALA A 220 -11.22 17.91 24.28
N LEU A 221 -10.03 18.24 23.77
CA LEU A 221 -8.84 18.54 24.57
C LEU A 221 -8.78 19.99 25.06
N GLU A 222 -9.52 20.90 24.41
CA GLU A 222 -9.63 22.32 24.78
C GLU A 222 -11.12 22.69 25.05
N PRO A 223 -11.75 22.16 26.12
CA PRO A 223 -13.10 22.58 26.48
C PRO A 223 -13.10 24.06 26.92
N GLN A 224 -14.05 24.82 26.39
CA GLN A 224 -14.24 26.26 26.64
C GLN A 224 -14.57 26.57 28.10
#